data_AF-A0A957RTG7-F1
#
_entry.id   AF-A0A957RTG7-F1
#
_cell.length_a   1.000
_cell.length_b   1.000
_cell.length_c   1.000
_cell.angle_alpha   90.00
_cell.angle_beta   90.00
_cell.angle_gamma   90.00
#
_symmetry.space_group_name_H-M   'P 1'
#
loop_
_entity.id
_entity.type
_entity.pdbx_description
1 polymer ?
#
loop_
_entity_poly.entity_id
_entity_poly.type
_entity_poly.pdbx_seq_one_letter_code
_entity_poly.pdbx_strand_id
1 'polypeptide(L)'
;TVSDVGEQMAWNTFLSLRDVEQMFDVSTRNWERRLHAGRLWTPDPAFNLAVEQARLAAIRHTQRLRTGTAPSDRRVERIPALVDVWDSLDPVQSRNLLAHLRRVAEATEGRLPAVLPAFPGSVEGGSNDDLLGGSTLYLHALLAHVSRHRTTDDLLAEHMPGVRACADALVHLRATQPARLADGAVAARLAQAMSDAAQIAARAGDAVNAARWESEAAYLGGPPAPPSPFDLLRWERASGWEVGSERPYRFADDWQGMRLAGAALWQGVGLVDLGDRIAVEPAWPQAWSWWALLGAALTEMRFLSLVWDGRTLHTTRPVTSSLPVQVHKRIQLLHIGEFDFNPVFEMISESGDSSETVRFQPEFQQSS
;
A
#
# COMPACT_ATOMS: atom_id res chain seq x y z
N THR A 1 7.53 -60.62 -10.17
CA THR A 1 8.51 -59.68 -9.59
C THR A 1 8.15 -58.30 -10.08
N VAL A 2 7.43 -57.54 -9.25
CA VAL A 2 7.24 -56.10 -9.49
C VAL A 2 8.60 -55.46 -9.25
N SER A 3 9.07 -54.65 -10.20
CA SER A 3 10.38 -54.00 -10.12
C SER A 3 10.33 -52.89 -9.07
N ASP A 4 11.18 -52.97 -8.04
CA ASP A 4 11.36 -51.93 -7.03
C ASP A 4 11.59 -50.53 -7.65
N VAL A 5 12.19 -50.49 -8.85
CA VAL A 5 12.43 -49.25 -9.61
C VAL A 5 11.12 -48.68 -10.20
N GLY A 6 10.21 -49.54 -10.65
CA GLY A 6 8.90 -49.13 -11.17
C GLY A 6 7.98 -48.60 -10.06
N GLU A 7 8.06 -49.20 -8.88
CA GLU A 7 7.32 -48.73 -7.70
C GLU A 7 7.89 -47.40 -7.19
N GLN A 8 9.22 -47.24 -7.13
CA GLN A 8 9.86 -45.96 -6.79
C GLN A 8 9.56 -44.84 -7.80
N MET A 9 9.52 -45.12 -9.10
CA MET A 9 9.15 -44.12 -10.11
C MET A 9 7.66 -43.72 -10.03
N ALA A 10 6.76 -44.68 -9.76
CA ALA A 10 5.36 -44.38 -9.53
C ALA A 10 5.14 -43.53 -8.27
N TRP A 11 5.88 -43.83 -7.18
CA TRP A 11 5.87 -43.02 -5.96
C TRP A 11 6.43 -41.60 -6.17
N ASN A 12 7.54 -41.45 -6.89
CA ASN A 12 8.09 -40.11 -7.21
C ASN A 12 7.14 -39.30 -8.12
N THR A 13 6.45 -39.97 -9.04
CA THR A 13 5.44 -39.32 -9.89
C THR A 13 4.20 -38.91 -9.08
N PHE A 14 3.73 -39.78 -8.18
CA PHE A 14 2.62 -39.47 -7.28
C PHE A 14 2.96 -38.32 -6.31
N LEU A 15 4.16 -38.31 -5.73
CA LEU A 15 4.61 -37.24 -4.84
C LEU A 15 4.76 -35.92 -5.60
N SER A 16 5.32 -35.92 -6.80
CA SER A 16 5.42 -34.70 -7.62
C SER A 16 4.05 -34.17 -8.06
N LEU A 17 3.08 -35.04 -8.40
CA LEU A 17 1.71 -34.62 -8.71
C LEU A 17 1.01 -34.02 -7.49
N ARG A 18 1.16 -34.63 -6.31
CA ARG A 18 0.60 -34.10 -5.05
C ARG A 18 1.24 -32.77 -4.67
N ASP A 19 2.55 -32.62 -4.88
CA ASP A 19 3.25 -31.36 -4.63
C ASP A 19 2.79 -30.26 -5.61
N VAL A 20 2.55 -30.61 -6.88
CA VAL A 20 1.98 -29.70 -7.89
C VAL A 20 0.55 -29.29 -7.54
N GLU A 21 -0.31 -30.22 -7.14
CA GLU A 21 -1.67 -29.94 -6.68
C GLU A 21 -1.65 -29.04 -5.43
N GLN A 22 -0.80 -29.35 -4.45
CA GLN A 22 -0.65 -28.53 -3.25
C GLN A 22 -0.15 -27.12 -3.59
N MET A 23 0.81 -26.99 -4.51
CA MET A 23 1.27 -25.69 -4.99
C MET A 23 0.17 -24.93 -5.74
N PHE A 24 -0.63 -25.63 -6.56
CA PHE A 24 -1.77 -25.05 -7.26
C PHE A 24 -2.83 -24.56 -6.27
N ASP A 25 -3.24 -25.37 -5.30
CA ASP A 25 -4.22 -25.00 -4.27
C ASP A 25 -3.75 -23.85 -3.39
N VAL A 26 -2.45 -23.81 -3.06
CA VAL A 26 -1.85 -22.67 -2.36
C VAL A 26 -1.87 -21.43 -3.25
N SER A 27 -1.56 -21.56 -4.54
CA SER A 27 -1.61 -20.45 -5.50
C SER A 27 -3.02 -19.90 -5.64
N THR A 28 -4.02 -20.76 -5.86
CA THR A 28 -5.43 -20.39 -6.02
C THR A 28 -5.95 -19.68 -4.76
N ARG A 29 -5.73 -20.24 -3.57
CA ARG A 29 -6.13 -19.59 -2.31
C ARG A 29 -5.44 -18.25 -2.08
N ASN A 30 -4.17 -18.13 -2.46
CA ASN A 30 -3.44 -16.86 -2.36
C ASN A 30 -4.00 -15.81 -3.33
N TRP A 31 -4.37 -16.23 -4.55
CA TRP A 31 -5.03 -15.38 -5.53
C TRP A 31 -6.41 -14.94 -5.06
N GLU A 32 -7.27 -15.86 -4.65
CA GLU A 32 -8.60 -15.55 -4.10
C GLU A 32 -8.50 -14.57 -2.94
N ARG A 33 -7.60 -14.83 -1.98
CA ARG A 33 -7.37 -13.93 -0.84
C ARG A 33 -6.99 -12.52 -1.31
N ARG A 34 -6.03 -12.39 -2.25
CA ARG A 34 -5.56 -11.09 -2.74
C ARG A 34 -6.62 -10.35 -3.56
N LEU A 35 -7.39 -11.07 -4.36
CA LEU A 35 -8.47 -10.48 -5.17
C LEU A 35 -9.60 -9.95 -4.28
N HIS A 36 -9.95 -10.68 -3.21
CA HIS A 36 -11.01 -10.29 -2.30
C HIS A 36 -10.59 -9.30 -1.20
N ALA A 37 -9.30 -9.20 -0.86
CA ALA A 37 -8.81 -8.32 0.20
C ALA A 37 -8.77 -6.85 -0.22
N GLY A 38 -9.44 -5.97 0.53
CA GLY A 38 -9.41 -4.52 0.29
C GLY A 38 -10.17 -4.10 -0.97
N ARG A 39 -11.23 -4.82 -1.35
CA ARG A 39 -12.04 -4.50 -2.53
C ARG A 39 -12.89 -3.26 -2.27
N LEU A 40 -12.72 -2.24 -3.09
CA LEU A 40 -13.45 -0.98 -2.99
C LEU A 40 -14.61 -0.94 -3.99
N TRP A 41 -15.74 -0.44 -3.52
CA TRP A 41 -16.96 -0.22 -4.28
C TRP A 41 -17.45 1.19 -4.07
N THR A 42 -17.75 1.86 -5.17
CA THR A 42 -18.23 3.24 -5.21
C THR A 42 -19.38 3.35 -6.19
N PRO A 43 -20.13 4.47 -6.21
CA PRO A 43 -21.23 4.66 -7.13
C PRO A 43 -20.76 4.79 -8.59
N ASP A 44 -19.47 5.08 -8.83
CA ASP A 44 -18.86 5.21 -10.16
C ASP A 44 -18.27 3.86 -10.63
N PRO A 45 -18.88 3.17 -11.61
CA PRO A 45 -18.38 1.90 -12.11
C PRO A 45 -17.01 1.99 -12.79
N ALA A 46 -16.71 3.12 -13.46
CA ALA A 46 -15.43 3.31 -14.13
C ALA A 46 -14.31 3.47 -13.09
N PHE A 47 -14.56 4.19 -12.00
CA PHE A 47 -13.65 4.29 -10.87
C PHE A 47 -13.37 2.92 -10.25
N ASN A 48 -14.42 2.12 -9.99
CA ASN A 48 -14.28 0.77 -9.45
C ASN A 48 -13.39 -0.10 -10.34
N LEU A 49 -13.64 -0.08 -11.66
CA LEU A 49 -12.84 -0.83 -12.62
C LEU A 49 -11.38 -0.36 -12.64
N ALA A 50 -11.14 0.95 -12.60
CA ALA A 50 -9.79 1.51 -12.58
C ALA A 50 -9.01 1.07 -11.34
N VAL A 51 -9.62 1.19 -10.14
CA VAL A 51 -8.99 0.75 -8.88
C VAL A 51 -8.68 -0.75 -8.91
N GLU A 52 -9.59 -1.60 -9.41
CA GLU A 52 -9.34 -3.03 -9.55
C GLU A 52 -8.20 -3.34 -10.53
N GLN A 53 -8.17 -2.68 -11.70
CA GLN A 53 -7.07 -2.84 -12.66
C GLN A 53 -5.71 -2.43 -12.06
N ALA A 54 -5.68 -1.35 -11.28
CA ALA A 54 -4.49 -0.89 -10.60
C ALA A 54 -4.01 -1.86 -9.51
N ARG A 55 -4.92 -2.44 -8.72
CA ARG A 55 -4.62 -3.50 -7.74
C ARG A 55 -4.00 -4.72 -8.44
N LEU A 56 -4.58 -5.16 -9.56
CA LEU A 56 -4.02 -6.24 -10.37
C LEU A 56 -2.64 -5.88 -10.97
N ALA A 57 -2.45 -4.64 -11.40
CA ALA A 57 -1.16 -4.16 -11.89
C ALA A 57 -0.09 -4.24 -10.79
N ALA A 58 -0.39 -3.83 -9.55
CA ALA A 58 0.55 -3.92 -8.43
C ALA A 58 1.03 -5.37 -8.19
N ILE A 59 0.13 -6.35 -8.30
CA ILE A 59 0.48 -7.78 -8.20
C ILE A 59 1.45 -8.17 -9.32
N ARG A 60 1.17 -7.77 -10.57
CA ARG A 60 2.02 -8.09 -11.74
C ARG A 60 3.38 -7.39 -11.69
N HIS A 61 3.44 -6.19 -11.11
CA HIS A 61 4.64 -5.37 -11.04
C HIS A 61 5.50 -5.60 -9.79
N THR A 62 5.19 -6.63 -9.00
CA THR A 62 5.98 -7.02 -7.83
C THR A 62 6.67 -8.36 -8.09
N GLN A 63 7.97 -8.41 -7.85
CA GLN A 63 8.78 -9.63 -7.99
C GLN A 63 9.60 -9.92 -6.73
N ARG A 64 9.98 -11.20 -6.57
CA ARG A 64 10.87 -11.64 -5.50
C ARG A 64 12.26 -11.95 -6.06
N LEU A 65 13.25 -11.15 -5.66
CA LEU A 65 14.65 -11.37 -5.98
C LEU A 65 15.34 -12.13 -4.84
N ARG A 66 16.59 -12.56 -5.08
CA ARG A 66 17.44 -13.11 -4.01
C ARG A 66 17.78 -12.07 -2.94
N THR A 67 17.80 -10.79 -3.30
CA THR A 67 18.08 -9.64 -2.45
C THR A 67 16.86 -9.16 -1.65
N GLY A 68 15.66 -9.45 -2.14
CA GLY A 68 14.39 -9.10 -1.50
C GLY A 68 13.26 -8.88 -2.50
N THR A 69 12.11 -8.43 -2.01
CA THR A 69 10.99 -8.03 -2.87
C THR A 69 11.31 -6.71 -3.57
N ALA A 70 10.97 -6.58 -4.85
CA ALA A 70 11.25 -5.40 -5.65
C ALA A 70 10.17 -5.16 -6.72
N PRO A 71 10.09 -3.94 -7.29
CA PRO A 71 9.35 -3.70 -8.52
C PRO A 71 9.89 -4.57 -9.66
N SER A 72 9.07 -4.91 -10.64
CA SER A 72 9.45 -5.76 -11.79
C SER A 72 10.62 -5.17 -12.59
N ASP A 73 10.72 -3.85 -12.66
CA ASP A 73 11.83 -3.12 -13.30
C ASP A 73 12.98 -2.76 -12.33
N ARG A 74 12.85 -3.13 -11.05
CA ARG A 74 13.76 -2.85 -9.93
C ARG A 74 13.97 -1.37 -9.60
N ARG A 75 13.22 -0.44 -10.20
CA ARG A 75 13.46 1.00 -10.00
C ARG A 75 12.93 1.48 -8.65
N VAL A 76 13.77 2.14 -7.86
CA VAL A 76 13.39 2.64 -6.53
C VAL A 76 12.27 3.68 -6.59
N GLU A 77 12.19 4.44 -7.68
CA GLU A 77 11.11 5.41 -7.94
C GLU A 77 9.69 4.81 -7.88
N ARG A 78 9.56 3.50 -8.12
CA ARG A 78 8.27 2.79 -8.16
C ARG A 78 7.83 2.28 -6.79
N ILE A 79 8.72 2.27 -5.80
CA ILE A 79 8.44 1.68 -4.48
C ILE A 79 7.26 2.38 -3.79
N PRO A 80 7.16 3.72 -3.71
CA PRO A 80 6.06 4.33 -2.97
C PRO A 80 4.68 3.94 -3.51
N ALA A 81 4.50 3.91 -4.83
CA ALA A 81 3.24 3.49 -5.44
C ALA A 81 2.89 2.03 -5.11
N LEU A 82 3.88 1.13 -5.09
CA LEU A 82 3.66 -0.25 -4.68
C LEU A 82 3.35 -0.37 -3.18
N VAL A 83 4.04 0.38 -2.32
CA VAL A 83 3.77 0.39 -0.88
C VAL A 83 2.34 0.87 -0.62
N ASP A 84 1.93 1.96 -1.26
CA ASP A 84 0.58 2.52 -1.12
C ASP A 84 -0.52 1.50 -1.46
N VAL A 85 -0.33 0.71 -2.52
CA VAL A 85 -1.31 -0.33 -2.89
C VAL A 85 -1.17 -1.56 -2.01
N TRP A 86 0.04 -2.05 -1.74
CA TRP A 86 0.22 -3.25 -0.92
C TRP A 86 -0.21 -3.07 0.52
N ASP A 87 -0.08 -1.87 1.08
CA ASP A 87 -0.65 -1.51 2.38
C ASP A 87 -2.17 -1.82 2.43
N SER A 88 -2.89 -1.69 1.31
CA SER A 88 -4.34 -1.96 1.27
C SER A 88 -4.70 -3.44 1.09
N LEU A 89 -3.79 -4.21 0.49
CA LEU A 89 -3.99 -5.60 0.08
C LEU A 89 -3.42 -6.58 1.11
N ASP A 90 -2.14 -6.41 1.40
CA ASP A 90 -1.31 -7.28 2.22
C ASP A 90 -0.11 -6.46 2.75
N PRO A 91 -0.24 -5.85 3.95
CA PRO A 91 0.82 -5.05 4.57
C PRO A 91 2.15 -5.79 4.77
N VAL A 92 2.16 -7.13 4.67
CA VAL A 92 3.40 -7.91 4.71
C VAL A 92 4.22 -7.68 3.44
N GLN A 93 3.59 -7.53 2.27
CA GLN A 93 4.30 -7.26 1.03
C GLN A 93 4.93 -5.87 1.02
N SER A 94 4.23 -4.86 1.53
CA SER A 94 4.81 -3.52 1.65
C SER A 94 5.98 -3.50 2.64
N ARG A 95 5.86 -4.19 3.78
CA ARG A 95 6.99 -4.40 4.71
C ARG A 95 8.18 -5.10 4.04
N ASN A 96 7.95 -6.10 3.20
CA ASN A 96 9.02 -6.78 2.48
C ASN A 96 9.74 -5.88 1.46
N LEU A 97 8.99 -5.00 0.77
CA LEU A 97 9.57 -3.96 -0.11
C LEU A 97 10.43 -2.98 0.69
N LEU A 98 9.90 -2.47 1.81
CA LEU A 98 10.62 -1.55 2.70
C LEU A 98 11.86 -2.20 3.32
N ALA A 99 11.77 -3.45 3.76
CA ALA A 99 12.89 -4.19 4.33
C ALA A 99 14.01 -4.43 3.31
N HIS A 100 13.67 -4.58 2.02
CA HIS A 100 14.68 -4.65 0.96
C HIS A 100 15.39 -3.30 0.79
N LEU A 101 14.65 -2.18 0.73
CA LEU A 101 15.25 -0.84 0.70
C LEU A 101 16.15 -0.59 1.90
N ARG A 102 15.69 -0.97 3.11
CA ARG A 102 16.49 -0.86 4.33
C ARG A 102 17.84 -1.57 4.18
N ARG A 103 17.85 -2.84 3.79
CA ARG A 103 19.10 -3.62 3.63
C ARG A 103 20.04 -3.00 2.61
N VAL A 104 19.50 -2.44 1.52
CA VAL A 104 20.32 -1.75 0.51
C VAL A 104 20.87 -0.43 1.07
N ALA A 105 20.05 0.35 1.80
CA ALA A 105 20.50 1.58 2.45
C ALA A 105 21.61 1.32 3.47
N GLU A 106 21.49 0.26 4.28
CA GLU A 106 22.54 -0.16 5.22
C GLU A 106 23.83 -0.55 4.47
N ALA A 107 23.72 -1.32 3.39
CA ALA A 107 24.86 -1.77 2.60
C ALA A 107 25.56 -0.64 1.83
N THR A 108 24.87 0.46 1.52
CA THR A 108 25.41 1.62 0.79
C THR A 108 25.61 2.87 1.63
N GLU A 109 25.54 2.76 2.96
CA GLU A 109 25.65 3.89 3.89
C GLU A 109 24.67 5.04 3.51
N GLY A 110 23.44 4.67 3.16
CA GLY A 110 22.37 5.59 2.78
C GLY A 110 22.32 5.96 1.30
N ARG A 111 23.33 5.59 0.49
CA ARG A 111 23.40 5.89 -0.95
C ARG A 111 22.57 4.92 -1.78
N LEU A 112 21.25 4.97 -1.63
CA LEU A 112 20.33 4.12 -2.37
C LEU A 112 20.50 4.30 -3.89
N PRO A 113 20.70 3.22 -4.68
CA PRO A 113 20.80 3.31 -6.13
C PRO A 113 19.43 3.56 -6.76
N ALA A 114 19.39 4.08 -7.99
CA ALA A 114 18.14 4.20 -8.75
C ALA A 114 17.50 2.84 -9.08
N VAL A 115 18.33 1.79 -9.22
CA VAL A 115 17.94 0.43 -9.57
C VAL A 115 18.43 -0.54 -8.51
N LEU A 116 17.53 -1.33 -7.94
CA LEU A 116 17.85 -2.30 -6.90
C LEU A 116 18.73 -3.44 -7.42
N PRO A 117 19.68 -3.95 -6.61
CA PRO A 117 20.56 -5.04 -7.00
C PRO A 117 19.78 -6.33 -7.26
N ALA A 118 20.06 -6.99 -8.38
CA ALA A 118 19.46 -8.28 -8.72
C ALA A 118 20.11 -9.45 -7.95
N PHE A 119 21.39 -9.30 -7.58
CA PHE A 119 22.17 -10.34 -6.92
C PHE A 119 22.80 -9.82 -5.62
N PRO A 120 22.99 -10.70 -4.62
CA PRO A 120 23.73 -10.33 -3.41
C PRO A 120 25.14 -9.85 -3.76
N GLY A 121 25.62 -8.80 -3.09
CA GLY A 121 26.96 -8.25 -3.27
C GLY A 121 27.16 -7.37 -4.51
N SER A 122 26.18 -7.26 -5.42
CA SER A 122 26.25 -6.36 -6.58
C SER A 122 25.77 -4.94 -6.26
N VAL A 123 25.98 -4.47 -5.03
CA VAL A 123 25.45 -3.20 -4.56
C VAL A 123 26.47 -2.10 -4.84
N GLU A 124 26.21 -1.31 -5.88
CA GLU A 124 26.97 -0.09 -6.15
C GLU A 124 26.18 1.09 -5.57
N GLY A 125 26.87 2.00 -4.86
CA GLY A 125 26.26 3.22 -4.35
C GLY A 125 25.78 4.10 -5.52
N GLY A 126 24.58 4.67 -5.38
CA GLY A 126 24.02 5.57 -6.39
C GLY A 126 24.81 6.88 -6.55
N SER A 127 24.57 7.59 -7.66
CA SER A 127 25.03 8.97 -7.84
C SER A 127 24.45 9.90 -6.76
N ASN A 128 24.93 11.13 -6.63
CA ASN A 128 24.35 12.06 -5.66
C ASN A 128 22.88 12.43 -5.97
N ASP A 129 22.47 12.35 -7.23
CA ASP A 129 21.06 12.56 -7.62
C ASP A 129 20.21 11.34 -7.22
N ASP A 130 20.78 10.14 -7.34
CA ASP A 130 20.14 8.91 -6.85
C ASP A 130 20.06 8.88 -5.32
N LEU A 131 21.07 9.42 -4.62
CA LEU A 131 21.07 9.54 -3.15
C LEU A 131 19.88 10.35 -2.66
N LEU A 132 19.69 11.57 -3.20
CA LEU A 132 18.53 12.40 -2.85
C LEU A 132 17.23 11.70 -3.30
N GLY A 133 17.26 11.14 -4.51
CA GLY A 133 16.21 10.36 -5.12
C GLY A 133 15.64 9.28 -4.20
N GLY A 134 16.42 8.21 -4.07
CA GLY A 134 16.08 6.97 -3.37
C GLY A 134 15.89 7.16 -1.87
N SER A 135 16.73 7.96 -1.19
CA SER A 135 16.57 8.18 0.25
C SER A 135 15.26 8.87 0.59
N THR A 136 14.88 9.90 -0.19
CA THR A 136 13.58 10.56 -0.01
C THR A 136 12.44 9.57 -0.19
N LEU A 137 12.48 8.75 -1.24
CA LEU A 137 11.42 7.79 -1.55
C LEU A 137 11.29 6.70 -0.47
N TYR A 138 12.42 6.21 0.05
CA TYR A 138 12.43 5.22 1.14
C TYR A 138 11.85 5.80 2.42
N LEU A 139 12.32 6.98 2.85
CA LEU A 139 11.85 7.65 4.06
C LEU A 139 10.35 7.97 3.96
N HIS A 140 9.92 8.50 2.80
CA HIS A 140 8.53 8.81 2.55
C HIS A 140 7.63 7.56 2.59
N ALA A 141 8.02 6.49 1.88
CA ALA A 141 7.24 5.26 1.85
C ALA A 141 7.17 4.58 3.24
N LEU A 142 8.27 4.61 4.00
CA LEU A 142 8.29 4.09 5.36
C LEU A 142 7.38 4.91 6.28
N LEU A 143 7.47 6.25 6.24
CA LEU A 143 6.60 7.12 7.02
C LEU A 143 5.12 6.89 6.65
N ALA A 144 4.80 6.78 5.37
CA ALA A 144 3.45 6.52 4.90
C ALA A 144 2.92 5.19 5.46
N HIS A 145 3.70 4.11 5.36
CA HIS A 145 3.36 2.79 5.91
C HIS A 145 3.08 2.86 7.42
N VAL A 146 4.02 3.42 8.19
CA VAL A 146 3.90 3.47 9.65
C VAL A 146 2.84 4.46 10.14
N SER A 147 2.36 5.35 9.26
CA SER A 147 1.24 6.26 9.56
C SER A 147 -0.12 5.62 9.34
N ARG A 148 -0.21 4.61 8.47
CA ARG A 148 -1.46 3.93 8.10
C ARG A 148 -1.73 2.70 8.94
N HIS A 149 -0.66 2.03 9.37
CA HIS A 149 -0.74 0.76 10.06
C HIS A 149 -0.25 0.86 11.49
N ARG A 150 -0.85 0.04 12.35
CA ARG A 150 -0.28 -0.27 13.65
C ARG A 150 1.13 -0.80 13.44
N THR A 151 2.08 -0.06 13.98
CA THR A 151 3.50 -0.38 13.88
C THR A 151 3.98 -0.93 15.22
N THR A 152 4.79 -1.98 15.18
CA THR A 152 5.46 -2.50 16.38
C THR A 152 6.78 -1.77 16.58
N ASP A 153 7.20 -1.63 17.84
CA ASP A 153 8.51 -1.06 18.17
C ASP A 153 9.64 -1.83 17.49
N ASP A 154 9.50 -3.16 17.37
CA ASP A 154 10.44 -4.02 16.64
C ASP A 154 10.60 -3.62 15.18
N LEU A 155 9.50 -3.30 14.47
CA LEU A 155 9.55 -2.89 13.07
C LEU A 155 10.32 -1.58 12.92
N LEU A 156 10.04 -0.58 13.77
CA LEU A 156 10.76 0.69 13.72
C LEU A 156 12.22 0.52 14.10
N ALA A 157 12.52 -0.21 15.18
CA ALA A 157 13.88 -0.51 15.61
C ALA A 157 14.68 -1.19 14.50
N GLU A 158 14.05 -2.12 13.79
CA GLU A 158 14.60 -2.76 12.61
C GLU A 158 14.94 -1.79 11.49
N HIS A 159 14.15 -0.74 11.27
CA HIS A 159 14.34 0.23 10.17
C HIS A 159 15.26 1.41 10.52
N MET A 160 15.42 1.74 11.81
CA MET A 160 16.18 2.90 12.27
C MET A 160 17.64 2.96 11.77
N PRO A 161 18.41 1.85 11.68
CA PRO A 161 19.76 1.90 11.10
C PRO A 161 19.77 2.42 9.65
N GLY A 162 18.87 1.92 8.81
CA GLY A 162 18.72 2.39 7.43
C GLY A 162 18.21 3.84 7.34
N VAL A 163 17.29 4.24 8.22
CA VAL A 163 16.81 5.64 8.32
C VAL A 163 17.96 6.58 8.66
N ARG A 164 18.76 6.24 9.67
CA ARG A 164 19.95 7.02 10.06
C ARG A 164 20.96 7.12 8.92
N ALA A 165 21.28 6.01 8.26
CA ALA A 165 22.21 5.99 7.13
C ALA A 165 21.76 6.93 6.00
N CYS A 166 20.48 6.85 5.60
CA CYS A 166 19.91 7.76 4.61
C CYS A 166 19.95 9.22 5.08
N ALA A 167 19.54 9.51 6.31
CA ALA A 167 19.50 10.87 6.83
C ALA A 167 20.90 11.50 6.95
N ASP A 168 21.88 10.74 7.44
CA ASP A 168 23.27 11.21 7.56
C ASP A 168 23.90 11.45 6.18
N ALA A 169 23.64 10.59 5.20
CA ALA A 169 24.11 10.80 3.82
C ALA A 169 23.50 12.06 3.19
N LEU A 170 22.22 12.34 3.45
CA LEU A 170 21.54 13.55 3.01
C LEU A 170 22.07 14.83 3.69
N VAL A 171 22.35 14.79 4.99
CA VAL A 171 23.02 15.88 5.71
C VAL A 171 24.44 16.11 5.17
N HIS A 172 25.17 15.04 4.86
CA HIS A 172 26.50 15.15 4.24
C HIS A 172 26.44 15.76 2.84
N LEU A 173 25.44 15.38 2.03
CA LEU A 173 25.18 15.99 0.71
C LEU A 173 24.95 17.49 0.86
N ARG A 174 24.11 17.91 1.83
CA ARG A 174 23.85 19.33 2.13
C ARG A 174 25.14 20.09 2.46
N ALA A 175 25.98 19.50 3.33
CA ALA A 175 27.21 20.14 3.80
C ALA A 175 28.28 20.25 2.70
N THR A 176 28.36 19.27 1.82
CA THR A 176 29.42 19.20 0.79
C THR A 176 29.04 19.81 -0.55
N GLN A 177 27.74 19.96 -0.83
CA GLN A 177 27.24 20.49 -2.11
C GLN A 177 26.23 21.63 -1.93
N PRO A 178 26.59 22.73 -1.23
CA PRO A 178 25.66 23.82 -0.95
C PRO A 178 25.12 24.50 -2.21
N ALA A 179 25.89 24.53 -3.31
CA ALA A 179 25.45 25.08 -4.59
C ALA A 179 24.23 24.36 -5.19
N ARG A 180 24.05 23.05 -4.91
CA ARG A 180 22.87 22.30 -5.36
C ARG A 180 21.58 22.74 -4.67
N LEU A 181 21.70 23.26 -3.46
CA LEU A 181 20.56 23.75 -2.66
C LEU A 181 20.11 25.15 -3.09
N ALA A 182 20.84 25.80 -4.00
CA ALA A 182 20.36 27.02 -4.63
C ALA A 182 19.11 26.77 -5.50
N ASP A 183 18.89 25.52 -5.92
CA ASP A 183 17.63 25.09 -6.49
C ASP A 183 16.60 24.83 -5.37
N GLY A 184 15.54 25.65 -5.35
CA GLY A 184 14.48 25.56 -4.34
C GLY A 184 13.73 24.22 -4.35
N ALA A 185 13.63 23.53 -5.50
CA ALA A 185 12.99 22.22 -5.57
C ALA A 185 13.85 21.15 -4.89
N VAL A 186 15.17 21.23 -5.05
CA VAL A 186 16.13 20.33 -4.39
C VAL A 186 16.13 20.57 -2.88
N ALA A 187 16.15 21.84 -2.45
CA ALA A 187 16.08 22.21 -1.04
C ALA A 187 14.77 21.73 -0.38
N ALA A 188 13.62 21.94 -1.05
CA ALA A 188 12.32 21.49 -0.55
C ALA A 188 12.24 19.96 -0.43
N ARG A 189 12.78 19.22 -1.41
CA ARG A 189 12.82 17.76 -1.37
C ARG A 189 13.68 17.24 -0.21
N LEU A 190 14.83 17.85 0.01
CA LEU A 190 15.70 17.51 1.14
C LEU A 190 15.01 17.83 2.48
N ALA A 191 14.34 18.98 2.58
CA ALA A 191 13.58 19.36 3.77
C ALA A 191 12.47 18.34 4.08
N GLN A 192 11.73 17.88 3.05
CA GLN A 192 10.73 16.83 3.20
C GLN A 192 11.35 15.52 3.72
N ALA A 193 12.48 15.08 3.14
CA ALA A 193 13.15 13.88 3.59
C ALA A 193 13.61 13.97 5.06
N MET A 194 14.12 15.13 5.48
CA MET A 194 14.51 15.38 6.88
C MET A 194 13.31 15.38 7.82
N SER A 195 12.18 16.00 7.42
CA SER A 195 10.93 15.93 8.16
C SER A 195 10.42 14.50 8.30
N ASP A 196 10.46 13.71 7.22
CA ASP A 196 10.00 12.33 7.23
C ASP A 196 10.85 11.48 8.18
N ALA A 197 12.18 11.64 8.11
CA ALA A 197 13.11 11.00 9.04
C ALA A 197 12.85 11.41 10.48
N ALA A 198 12.61 12.70 10.76
CA ALA A 198 12.33 13.20 12.10
C ALA A 198 11.04 12.58 12.68
N GLN A 199 9.97 12.48 11.88
CA GLN A 199 8.73 11.84 12.31
C GLN A 199 8.90 10.34 12.58
N ILE A 200 9.69 9.64 11.75
CA ILE A 200 10.02 8.23 11.98
C ILE A 200 10.81 8.07 13.30
N ALA A 201 11.84 8.90 13.52
CA ALA A 201 12.62 8.88 14.76
C ALA A 201 11.77 9.17 16.01
N ALA A 202 10.87 10.17 15.93
CA ALA A 202 9.96 10.48 17.01
C ALA A 202 9.06 9.29 17.37
N ARG A 203 8.52 8.58 16.36
CA ARG A 203 7.74 7.36 16.56
C ARG A 203 8.56 6.20 17.12
N ALA A 204 9.84 6.13 16.79
CA ALA A 204 10.77 5.14 17.34
C ALA A 204 11.30 5.49 18.75
N GLY A 205 10.89 6.61 19.33
CA GLY A 205 11.38 7.08 20.63
C GLY A 205 12.80 7.66 20.61
N ASP A 206 13.36 7.94 19.43
CA ASP A 206 14.69 8.53 19.25
C ASP A 206 14.61 10.06 19.19
N ALA A 207 14.41 10.68 20.36
CA ALA A 207 14.23 12.12 20.49
C ALA A 207 15.44 12.93 20.01
N VAL A 208 16.66 12.37 20.08
CA VAL A 208 17.90 13.05 19.67
C VAL A 208 17.95 13.20 18.15
N ASN A 209 17.74 12.11 17.41
CA ASN A 209 17.73 12.20 15.95
C ASN A 209 16.49 12.92 15.42
N ALA A 210 15.34 12.79 16.10
CA ALA A 210 14.14 13.55 15.75
C ALA A 210 14.41 15.06 15.77
N ALA A 211 14.95 15.59 16.87
CA ALA A 211 15.25 17.02 17.00
C ALA A 211 16.35 17.48 16.01
N ARG A 212 17.38 16.65 15.79
CA ARG A 212 18.45 16.95 14.83
C ARG A 212 17.90 17.11 13.41
N TRP A 213 17.10 16.16 12.94
CA TRP A 213 16.59 16.18 11.57
C TRP A 213 15.46 17.20 11.39
N GLU A 214 14.66 17.45 12.41
CA GLU A 214 13.70 18.57 12.42
C GLU A 214 14.40 19.92 12.24
N SER A 215 15.52 20.14 12.93
CA SER A 215 16.34 21.35 12.75
C SER A 215 16.92 21.46 11.34
N GLU A 216 17.35 20.35 10.72
CA GLU A 216 17.84 20.33 9.34
C GLU A 216 16.72 20.66 8.34
N ALA A 217 15.50 20.15 8.56
CA ALA A 217 14.33 20.51 7.75
C ALA A 217 13.99 22.00 7.88
N ALA A 218 13.96 22.53 9.10
CA ALA A 218 13.65 23.94 9.36
C ALA A 218 14.66 24.89 8.70
N TYR A 219 15.95 24.54 8.75
CA TYR A 219 17.03 25.30 8.09
C TYR A 219 16.84 25.43 6.57
N LEU A 220 16.29 24.41 5.93
CA LEU A 220 16.16 24.34 4.46
C LEU A 220 14.95 25.07 3.89
N GLY A 221 14.03 25.61 4.70
CA GLY A 221 12.92 26.39 4.18
C GLY A 221 11.60 26.34 4.96
N GLY A 222 11.60 26.10 6.27
CA GLY A 222 10.38 26.03 7.07
C GLY A 222 9.61 24.71 6.94
N PRO A 223 8.50 24.53 7.68
CA PRO A 223 7.78 23.25 7.71
C PRO A 223 7.37 22.85 6.30
N PRO A 224 7.60 21.59 5.89
CA PRO A 224 7.29 21.15 4.55
C PRO A 224 5.82 21.38 4.25
N ALA A 225 5.52 21.84 3.03
CA ALA A 225 4.17 21.77 2.53
C ALA A 225 3.77 20.28 2.50
N PRO A 226 2.61 19.89 3.08
CA PRO A 226 2.17 18.51 3.00
C PRO A 226 2.12 18.09 1.53
N PRO A 227 2.53 16.85 1.20
CA PRO A 227 2.49 16.38 -0.18
C PRO A 227 1.10 16.60 -0.74
N SER A 228 1.02 17.17 -1.94
CA SER A 228 -0.27 17.42 -2.59
C SER A 228 -1.04 16.11 -2.68
N PRO A 229 -2.28 16.06 -2.17
CA PRO A 229 -3.10 14.86 -2.25
C PRO A 229 -3.36 14.49 -3.71
N PHE A 230 -3.71 13.23 -3.95
CA PHE A 230 -4.11 12.79 -5.28
C PHE A 230 -5.45 13.43 -5.62
N ASP A 231 -5.61 13.93 -6.84
CA ASP A 231 -6.86 14.57 -7.27
C ASP A 231 -7.92 13.49 -7.55
N LEU A 232 -8.57 13.00 -6.49
CA LEU A 232 -9.65 12.03 -6.56
C LEU A 232 -10.91 12.59 -7.26
N LEU A 233 -11.08 13.92 -7.27
CA LEU A 233 -12.19 14.56 -7.99
C LEU A 233 -11.99 14.47 -9.50
N ARG A 234 -10.73 14.55 -9.98
CA ARG A 234 -10.37 14.39 -11.39
C ARG A 234 -9.51 13.15 -11.58
N TRP A 235 -9.93 12.05 -10.97
CA TRP A 235 -9.15 10.82 -10.89
C TRP A 235 -8.73 10.31 -12.27
N GLU A 236 -9.61 10.36 -13.28
CA GLU A 236 -9.33 9.88 -14.64
C GLU A 236 -8.11 10.59 -15.23
N ARG A 237 -8.08 11.93 -15.11
CA ARG A 237 -6.97 12.75 -15.59
C ARG A 237 -5.72 12.52 -14.76
N ALA A 238 -5.86 12.42 -13.45
CA ALA A 238 -4.74 12.25 -12.53
C ALA A 238 -4.07 10.87 -12.67
N SER A 239 -4.85 9.82 -12.97
CA SER A 239 -4.36 8.46 -13.20
C SER A 239 -3.98 8.19 -14.65
N GLY A 240 -4.41 9.03 -15.59
CA GLY A 240 -4.30 8.76 -17.03
C GLY A 240 -5.15 7.56 -17.45
N TRP A 241 -6.35 7.43 -16.88
CA TRP A 241 -7.30 6.38 -17.27
C TRP A 241 -7.86 6.67 -18.67
N GLU A 242 -7.81 5.68 -19.55
CA GLU A 242 -8.23 5.79 -20.94
C GLU A 242 -9.16 4.65 -21.33
N VAL A 243 -10.15 4.98 -22.15
CA VAL A 243 -10.99 4.02 -22.87
C VAL A 243 -10.42 3.84 -24.28
N GLY A 244 -9.84 2.67 -24.56
CA GLY A 244 -9.12 2.39 -25.81
C GLY A 244 -9.90 1.52 -26.79
N SER A 245 -9.48 1.50 -28.06
CA SER A 245 -10.09 0.68 -29.11
C SER A 245 -9.63 -0.79 -29.10
N GLU A 246 -8.36 -1.07 -28.76
CA GLU A 246 -7.80 -2.44 -28.72
C GLU A 246 -7.91 -3.11 -27.34
N ARG A 247 -7.82 -2.30 -26.27
CA ARG A 247 -8.18 -2.68 -24.91
C ARG A 247 -9.18 -1.64 -24.42
N PRO A 248 -10.40 -2.05 -24.03
CA PRO A 248 -11.46 -1.11 -23.73
C PRO A 248 -11.12 -0.21 -22.55
N TYR A 249 -10.26 -0.65 -21.63
CA TYR A 249 -9.90 0.10 -20.43
C TYR A 249 -8.43 -0.11 -20.07
N ARG A 250 -7.68 0.98 -19.86
CA ARG A 250 -6.27 0.94 -19.47
C ARG A 250 -5.81 2.22 -18.79
N PHE A 251 -4.65 2.18 -18.13
CA PHE A 251 -3.89 3.36 -17.76
C PHE A 251 -2.85 3.70 -18.83
N ALA A 252 -2.60 4.99 -19.05
CA ALA A 252 -1.44 5.45 -19.81
C ALA A 252 -0.12 5.13 -19.08
N ASP A 253 -0.15 5.16 -17.74
CA ASP A 253 0.92 4.72 -16.85
C ASP A 253 0.32 3.91 -15.69
N ASP A 254 0.56 2.59 -15.68
CA ASP A 254 0.10 1.68 -14.63
C ASP A 254 0.53 2.13 -13.22
N TRP A 255 1.66 2.82 -13.10
CA TRP A 255 2.14 3.33 -11.81
C TRP A 255 1.28 4.47 -11.26
N GLN A 256 0.70 5.31 -12.13
CA GLN A 256 -0.30 6.30 -11.70
C GLN A 256 -1.61 5.64 -11.31
N GLY A 257 -2.00 4.56 -12.00
CA GLY A 257 -3.10 3.70 -11.58
C GLY A 257 -2.89 3.15 -10.17
N MET A 258 -1.69 2.65 -9.85
CA MET A 258 -1.37 2.20 -8.49
C MET A 258 -1.48 3.33 -7.45
N ARG A 259 -1.01 4.54 -7.77
CA ARG A 259 -1.20 5.71 -6.89
C ARG A 259 -2.69 6.03 -6.68
N LEU A 260 -3.53 5.91 -7.71
CA LEU A 260 -4.97 6.03 -7.59
C LEU A 260 -5.54 4.99 -6.61
N ALA A 261 -5.18 3.71 -6.75
CA ALA A 261 -5.69 2.66 -5.84
C ALA A 261 -5.28 2.89 -4.38
N GLY A 262 -4.04 3.34 -4.14
CA GLY A 262 -3.59 3.77 -2.82
C GLY A 262 -4.38 4.97 -2.29
N ALA A 263 -4.52 6.03 -3.10
CA ALA A 263 -5.25 7.23 -2.72
C ALA A 263 -6.73 6.96 -2.44
N ALA A 264 -7.37 6.08 -3.21
CA ALA A 264 -8.75 5.67 -3.02
C ALA A 264 -8.97 5.14 -1.58
N LEU A 265 -8.02 4.38 -1.05
CA LEU A 265 -8.12 3.89 0.32
C LEU A 265 -7.69 4.94 1.37
N TRP A 266 -6.48 5.48 1.22
CA TRP A 266 -5.85 6.27 2.29
C TRP A 266 -6.36 7.72 2.34
N GLN A 267 -6.82 8.26 1.21
CA GLN A 267 -7.39 9.60 1.13
C GLN A 267 -8.92 9.53 0.99
N GLY A 268 -9.43 8.67 0.12
CA GLY A 268 -10.87 8.53 -0.12
C GLY A 268 -11.61 7.97 1.09
N VAL A 269 -11.26 6.76 1.53
CA VAL A 269 -11.84 6.16 2.76
C VAL A 269 -11.27 6.82 4.02
N GLY A 270 -10.03 7.30 3.97
CA GLY A 270 -9.36 7.91 5.14
C GLY A 270 -9.10 6.92 6.26
N LEU A 271 -8.77 5.67 5.90
CA LEU A 271 -8.51 4.60 6.86
C LEU A 271 -7.14 4.76 7.53
N VAL A 272 -7.10 4.67 8.86
CA VAL A 272 -5.86 4.60 9.63
C VAL A 272 -6.02 3.60 10.78
N ASP A 273 -5.08 2.67 10.96
CA ASP A 273 -4.98 1.81 12.14
C ASP A 273 -3.94 2.38 13.12
N LEU A 274 -4.41 3.00 14.19
CA LEU A 274 -3.57 3.57 15.26
C LEU A 274 -3.19 2.51 16.32
N GLY A 275 -3.69 1.28 16.16
CA GLY A 275 -3.34 0.13 16.97
C GLY A 275 -4.25 -0.11 18.16
N ASP A 276 -4.51 0.91 18.97
CA ASP A 276 -5.54 0.92 20.02
C ASP A 276 -6.94 1.18 19.45
N ARG A 277 -6.99 1.96 18.37
CA ARG A 277 -8.22 2.29 17.63
C ARG A 277 -7.97 2.33 16.12
N ILE A 278 -9.05 2.13 15.38
CA ILE A 278 -9.07 2.32 13.93
C ILE A 278 -9.84 3.62 13.68
N ALA A 279 -9.28 4.55 12.90
CA ALA A 279 -9.94 5.77 12.48
C ALA A 279 -10.36 5.66 11.01
N VAL A 280 -11.54 6.20 10.68
CA VAL A 280 -12.06 6.27 9.32
C VAL A 280 -12.66 7.66 9.13
N GLU A 281 -11.98 8.49 8.34
CA GLU A 281 -12.41 9.86 8.02
C GLU A 281 -12.51 10.03 6.50
N PRO A 282 -13.65 9.66 5.89
CA PRO A 282 -13.75 9.64 4.44
C PRO A 282 -13.76 11.05 3.85
N ALA A 283 -13.00 11.23 2.78
CA ALA A 283 -12.88 12.50 2.05
C ALA A 283 -13.31 12.34 0.58
N TRP A 284 -14.31 11.51 0.33
CA TRP A 284 -14.88 11.31 -1.00
C TRP A 284 -15.58 12.57 -1.54
N PRO A 285 -15.72 12.70 -2.88
CA PRO A 285 -16.57 13.73 -3.48
C PRO A 285 -17.98 13.69 -2.88
N GLN A 286 -18.56 14.86 -2.57
CA GLN A 286 -19.92 14.95 -1.99
C GLN A 286 -21.00 14.28 -2.86
N ALA A 287 -20.76 14.10 -4.15
CA ALA A 287 -21.67 13.43 -5.07
C ALA A 287 -21.78 11.91 -4.85
N TRP A 288 -20.89 11.29 -4.05
CA TRP A 288 -20.93 9.86 -3.80
C TRP A 288 -21.81 9.53 -2.60
N SER A 289 -23.01 9.03 -2.89
CA SER A 289 -24.03 8.72 -1.89
C SER A 289 -23.72 7.50 -1.03
N TRP A 290 -22.85 6.60 -1.49
CA TRP A 290 -22.46 5.38 -0.78
C TRP A 290 -21.05 4.95 -1.18
N TRP A 291 -20.42 4.09 -0.39
CA TRP A 291 -19.20 3.36 -0.77
C TRP A 291 -19.02 2.15 0.14
N ALA A 292 -18.25 1.16 -0.28
CA ALA A 292 -17.91 0.01 0.56
C ALA A 292 -16.46 -0.43 0.35
N LEU A 293 -15.80 -0.77 1.45
CA LEU A 293 -14.47 -1.37 1.47
C LEU A 293 -14.59 -2.73 2.12
N LEU A 294 -14.30 -3.81 1.42
CA LEU A 294 -14.45 -5.17 1.94
C LEU A 294 -13.10 -5.84 2.17
N GLY A 295 -12.93 -6.40 3.37
CA GLY A 295 -11.80 -7.26 3.69
C GLY A 295 -10.44 -6.56 3.64
N ALA A 296 -10.38 -5.26 3.94
CA ALA A 296 -9.11 -4.53 4.01
C ALA A 296 -8.22 -5.14 5.10
N ALA A 297 -6.98 -5.45 4.75
CA ALA A 297 -6.03 -6.07 5.65
C ALA A 297 -5.43 -5.02 6.60
N LEU A 298 -5.70 -5.16 7.90
CA LEU A 298 -5.03 -4.37 8.93
C LEU A 298 -3.74 -5.05 9.39
N THR A 299 -3.79 -6.38 9.50
CA THR A 299 -2.67 -7.29 9.78
C THR A 299 -2.95 -8.63 9.08
N GLU A 300 -2.03 -9.60 9.14
CA GLU A 300 -2.21 -10.94 8.56
C GLU A 300 -3.50 -11.65 8.99
N MET A 301 -3.96 -11.42 10.23
CA MET A 301 -5.14 -12.07 10.81
C MET A 301 -6.30 -11.12 11.09
N ARG A 302 -6.14 -9.82 10.83
CA ARG A 302 -7.17 -8.81 11.11
C ARG A 302 -7.61 -8.14 9.82
N PHE A 303 -8.88 -8.31 9.50
CA PHE A 303 -9.54 -7.66 8.38
C PHE A 303 -10.61 -6.70 8.88
N LEU A 304 -10.90 -5.70 8.06
CA LEU A 304 -11.95 -4.71 8.26
C LEU A 304 -12.81 -4.65 7.01
N SER A 305 -14.13 -4.66 7.20
CA SER A 305 -15.10 -4.33 6.17
C SER A 305 -15.91 -3.12 6.62
N LEU A 306 -16.17 -2.21 5.69
CA LEU A 306 -16.87 -0.95 5.85
C LEU A 306 -17.91 -0.82 4.74
N VAL A 307 -19.11 -0.35 5.07
CA VAL A 307 -20.14 0.06 4.11
C VAL A 307 -20.72 1.38 4.61
N TRP A 308 -20.57 2.44 3.83
CA TRP A 308 -21.29 3.69 4.01
C TRP A 308 -22.51 3.68 3.11
N ASP A 309 -23.71 3.73 3.70
CA ASP A 309 -24.99 3.70 2.99
C ASP A 309 -25.56 5.12 2.68
N GLY A 310 -24.81 6.17 3.01
CA GLY A 310 -25.25 7.56 2.92
C GLY A 310 -25.74 8.15 4.25
N ARG A 311 -25.91 7.33 5.29
CA ARG A 311 -26.41 7.74 6.61
C ARG A 311 -25.60 7.15 7.77
N THR A 312 -25.21 5.88 7.66
CA THR A 312 -24.52 5.11 8.67
C THR A 312 -23.32 4.38 8.05
N LEU A 313 -22.20 4.40 8.76
CA LEU A 313 -21.01 3.63 8.47
C LEU A 313 -21.10 2.29 9.20
N HIS A 314 -21.43 1.25 8.44
CA HIS A 314 -21.48 -0.13 8.91
C HIS A 314 -20.10 -0.74 8.91
N THR A 315 -19.66 -1.32 10.02
CA THR A 315 -18.28 -1.80 10.18
C THR A 315 -18.25 -3.21 10.76
N THR A 316 -17.21 -4.00 10.48
CA THR A 316 -17.00 -5.30 11.16
C THR A 316 -16.16 -5.20 12.44
N ARG A 317 -15.68 -4.00 12.76
CA ARG A 317 -14.88 -3.71 13.95
C ARG A 317 -15.20 -2.31 14.47
N PRO A 318 -15.01 -2.03 15.77
CA PRO A 318 -15.11 -0.68 16.28
C PRO A 318 -14.16 0.27 15.55
N VAL A 319 -14.68 1.41 15.08
CA VAL A 319 -13.91 2.49 14.46
C VAL A 319 -14.32 3.82 15.07
N THR A 320 -13.40 4.79 15.04
CA THR A 320 -13.67 6.21 15.31
C THR A 320 -13.90 6.90 13.97
N SER A 321 -15.01 7.64 13.85
CA SER A 321 -15.36 8.37 12.63
C SER A 321 -16.21 9.58 12.98
N SER A 322 -16.14 10.62 12.16
CA SER A 322 -17.11 11.72 12.14
C SER A 322 -18.52 11.29 11.69
N LEU A 323 -18.64 10.14 11.02
CA LEU A 323 -19.91 9.57 10.57
C LEU A 323 -20.59 8.75 11.69
N PRO A 324 -21.94 8.61 11.67
CA PRO A 324 -22.62 7.65 12.54
C PRO A 324 -22.13 6.23 12.27
N VAL A 325 -21.74 5.48 13.31
CA VAL A 325 -21.15 4.14 13.17
C VAL A 325 -22.07 3.07 13.75
N GLN A 326 -22.22 1.95 13.01
CA GLN A 326 -22.85 0.72 13.51
C GLN A 326 -21.92 -0.48 13.30
N VAL A 327 -21.64 -1.21 14.38
CA VAL A 327 -20.75 -2.38 14.34
C VAL A 327 -21.56 -3.65 14.14
N HIS A 328 -21.11 -4.48 13.22
CA HIS A 328 -21.67 -5.77 12.84
C HIS A 328 -20.64 -6.89 13.03
N LYS A 329 -21.12 -8.12 13.17
CA LYS A 329 -20.24 -9.30 13.24
C LYS A 329 -19.64 -9.60 11.87
N ARG A 330 -20.45 -9.46 10.81
CA ARG A 330 -20.05 -9.79 9.44
C ARG A 330 -20.74 -8.86 8.45
N ILE A 331 -20.03 -8.54 7.37
CA ILE A 331 -20.57 -7.89 6.19
C ILE A 331 -20.26 -8.81 5.01
N GLN A 332 -21.28 -9.15 4.22
CA GLN A 332 -21.16 -10.01 3.04
C GLN A 332 -21.66 -9.27 1.81
N LEU A 333 -21.14 -9.68 0.66
CA LEU A 333 -21.55 -9.16 -0.63
C LEU A 333 -22.26 -10.27 -1.40
N LEU A 334 -23.51 -10.03 -1.76
CA LEU A 334 -24.39 -10.95 -2.48
C LEU A 334 -24.59 -10.47 -3.91
N HIS A 335 -25.12 -11.35 -4.77
CA HIS A 335 -25.57 -11.03 -6.14
C HIS A 335 -24.47 -10.43 -7.04
N ILE A 336 -23.26 -11.00 -6.93
CA ILE A 336 -22.17 -10.79 -7.87
C ILE A 336 -21.89 -12.11 -8.56
N GLY A 337 -22.55 -12.30 -9.70
CA GLY A 337 -22.32 -13.44 -10.59
C GLY A 337 -21.63 -13.01 -11.89
N GLU A 338 -21.25 -13.98 -12.71
CA GLU A 338 -20.69 -13.74 -14.04
C GLU A 338 -21.68 -13.03 -14.99
N PHE A 339 -22.99 -13.20 -14.75
CA PHE A 339 -24.07 -12.73 -15.63
C PHE A 339 -25.06 -11.77 -14.95
N ASP A 340 -24.88 -11.50 -13.66
CA ASP A 340 -25.74 -10.58 -12.89
C ASP A 340 -24.87 -9.75 -11.97
N PHE A 341 -24.96 -8.43 -12.13
CA PHE A 341 -24.21 -7.44 -11.37
C PHE A 341 -25.19 -6.50 -10.69
N ASN A 342 -25.70 -6.94 -9.55
CA ASN A 342 -26.60 -6.17 -8.71
C ASN A 342 -26.21 -6.35 -7.24
N PRO A 343 -25.06 -5.79 -6.83
CA PRO A 343 -24.48 -6.06 -5.52
C PRO A 343 -25.45 -5.72 -4.40
N VAL A 344 -25.59 -6.61 -3.43
CA VAL A 344 -26.31 -6.33 -2.18
C VAL A 344 -25.36 -6.58 -1.01
N PHE A 345 -25.16 -5.56 -0.18
CA PHE A 345 -24.40 -5.68 1.04
C PHE A 345 -25.31 -6.18 2.16
N GLU A 346 -24.97 -7.31 2.77
CA GLU A 346 -25.69 -7.89 3.90
C GLU A 346 -24.86 -7.73 5.17
N MET A 347 -25.38 -6.97 6.13
CA MET A 347 -24.76 -6.70 7.43
C MET A 347 -25.46 -7.53 8.50
N ILE A 348 -24.70 -8.38 9.19
CA ILE A 348 -25.20 -9.37 10.14
C ILE A 348 -24.71 -9.02 11.54
N SER A 349 -25.65 -8.80 12.45
CA SER A 349 -25.43 -8.58 13.88
C SER A 349 -25.90 -9.80 14.67
N GLU A 350 -25.22 -10.09 15.78
CA GLU A 350 -25.69 -11.07 16.77
C GLU A 350 -25.88 -10.37 18.10
N SER A 351 -27.07 -10.52 18.69
CA SER A 351 -27.39 -10.02 20.03
C SER A 351 -28.09 -11.12 20.81
N GLY A 352 -27.34 -11.86 21.64
CA GLY A 352 -27.87 -13.03 22.34
C GLY A 352 -28.20 -14.17 21.37
N ASP A 353 -29.41 -14.74 21.45
CA ASP A 353 -29.88 -15.87 20.63
C ASP A 353 -30.50 -15.46 19.28
N SER A 354 -30.64 -14.16 18.99
CA SER A 354 -31.19 -13.66 17.73
C SER A 354 -30.11 -13.05 16.84
N SER A 355 -30.14 -13.42 15.55
CA SER A 355 -29.38 -12.73 14.51
C SER A 355 -30.27 -11.68 13.84
N GLU A 356 -29.75 -10.46 13.71
CA GLU A 356 -30.39 -9.38 12.97
C GLU A 356 -29.61 -9.16 11.67
N THR A 357 -30.35 -9.04 10.56
CA THR A 357 -29.77 -8.87 9.24
C THR A 357 -30.32 -7.59 8.61
N VAL A 358 -29.41 -6.70 8.22
CA VAL A 358 -29.71 -5.48 7.47
C VAL A 358 -29.15 -5.65 6.06
N ARG A 359 -29.91 -5.23 5.04
CA ARG A 359 -29.47 -5.27 3.64
C ARG A 359 -29.44 -3.88 3.06
N PHE A 360 -28.36 -3.56 2.37
CA PHE A 360 -28.20 -2.34 1.61
C PHE A 360 -27.96 -2.68 0.14
N GLN A 361 -28.86 -2.22 -0.72
CA GLN A 361 -28.72 -2.32 -2.17
C GLN A 361 -28.41 -0.92 -2.71
N PRO A 362 -27.18 -0.67 -3.19
CA PRO A 362 -26.81 0.62 -3.76
C PRO A 362 -27.38 0.84 -5.16
N GLU A 363 -27.48 2.12 -5.54
CA GLU A 363 -27.67 2.54 -6.92
C GLU A 363 -26.34 3.04 -7.50
N PHE A 364 -25.97 2.58 -8.69
CA PHE A 364 -24.81 3.08 -9.42
C PHE A 364 -25.16 4.33 -10.22
N GLN A 365 -24.18 5.22 -10.36
CA GLN A 365 -24.31 6.36 -11.26
C GLN A 365 -24.45 5.85 -12.69
N GLN A 366 -25.45 6.35 -13.39
CA GLN A 366 -25.59 6.08 -14.82
C GLN A 366 -24.46 6.80 -15.56
N SER A 367 -23.69 6.06 -16.34
CA SER A 367 -22.71 6.62 -17.26
C SER A 367 -23.44 7.51 -18.27
N SER A 368 -23.30 8.83 -18.13
CA SER A 368 -23.86 9.85 -19.02
C SER A 368 -23.10 9.95 -20.33
#